data_AF-A0A1H8AGK7-F1
#
_entry.id   AF-A0A1H8AGK7-F1
#
_cell.length_a   1.000
_cell.length_b   1.000
_cell.length_c   1.000
_cell.angle_alpha   90.00
_cell.angle_beta   90.00
_cell.angle_gamma   90.00
#
_symmetry.space_group_name_H-M   'P 1'
#
loop_
_entity.id
_entity.type
_entity.pdbx_description
1 polymer ?
#
loop_
_entity_poly.entity_id
_entity_poly.type
_entity_poly.pdbx_seq_one_letter_code
_entity_poly.pdbx_strand_id
1 'polypeptide(L)' 'MKTVADVRNLLKQFGCVIYTGDSLGDLDLMLDELKELRDMGMIEKDVFLAAYRVLKGAGAGRFADG' A
#
# COMPACT_ATOMS: atom_id res chain seq x y z
N MET A 1 -7.02 3.85 8.64
CA MET A 1 -5.63 3.36 8.50
C MET A 1 -4.67 4.48 8.88
N LYS A 2 -3.61 4.21 9.65
CA LYS A 2 -2.72 5.25 10.20
C LYS A 2 -1.24 5.01 9.93
N THR A 3 -0.81 3.75 9.78
CA THR A 3 0.63 3.39 9.67
C THR A 3 0.88 2.39 8.55
N VAL A 4 2.12 2.28 8.07
CA VAL A 4 2.53 1.26 7.08
C VAL A 4 2.28 -0.17 7.61
N ALA A 5 2.39 -0.37 8.92
CA ALA A 5 2.04 -1.64 9.55
C ALA A 5 0.55 -1.98 9.37
N ASP A 6 -0.35 -0.99 9.43
CA ASP A 6 -1.78 -1.21 9.15
C ASP A 6 -2.00 -1.61 7.69
N VAL A 7 -1.30 -0.99 6.74
CA VAL A 7 -1.36 -1.35 5.32
C VAL A 7 -0.90 -2.79 5.11
N ARG A 8 0.23 -3.16 5.72
CA ARG A 8 0.75 -4.53 5.67
C ARG A 8 -0.24 -5.54 6.27
N ASN A 9 -0.92 -5.18 7.35
CA ASN A 9 -1.94 -6.04 7.96
C ASN A 9 -3.21 -6.16 7.12
N LEU A 10 -3.58 -5.12 6.35
CA LEU A 10 -4.63 -5.24 5.35
C LEU A 10 -4.23 -6.25 4.27
N LEU A 11 -3.05 -6.07 3.65
CA LEU A 11 -2.57 -6.94 2.57
C LEU A 11 -2.43 -8.40 3.00
N LYS A 12 -1.98 -8.65 4.23
CA LYS A 12 -1.94 -10.00 4.82
C LYS A 12 -3.29 -10.72 4.85
N GLN A 13 -4.42 -10.00 4.97
CA GLN A 13 -5.76 -10.62 4.94
C GLN A 13 -6.09 -11.22 3.56
N PHE A 14 -5.40 -10.75 2.51
CA PHE A 14 -5.52 -11.26 1.14
C PHE A 14 -4.37 -12.20 0.75
N GLY A 15 -3.51 -12.58 1.70
CA GLY A 15 -2.35 -13.44 1.45
C GLY A 15 -1.12 -12.71 0.88
N CYS A 16 -1.18 -11.38 0.70
CA CYS A 16 -0.07 -10.60 0.18
C CYS A 16 0.92 -10.25 1.30
N VAL A 17 2.08 -10.92 1.33
CA VAL A 17 3.18 -10.65 2.27
C VAL A 17 4.37 -10.09 1.49
N ILE A 18 4.67 -8.81 1.71
CA ILE A 18 5.69 -8.08 0.96
C ILE A 18 6.88 -7.80 1.86
N TYR A 19 8.05 -8.28 1.43
CA TYR A 19 9.34 -8.02 2.03
C TYR A 19 10.48 -8.33 1.05
N THR A 20 11.12 -7.30 0.54
CA THR A 20 12.25 -7.36 -0.41
C THR A 20 13.58 -7.02 0.24
N GLY A 21 13.56 -6.51 1.48
CA GLY A 21 14.73 -5.97 2.16
C GLY A 21 15.02 -4.51 1.82
N ASP A 22 14.42 -3.97 0.75
CA ASP A 22 14.44 -2.54 0.45
C ASP A 22 13.13 -1.88 0.91
N SER A 23 13.26 -0.89 1.79
CA SER A 23 12.08 -0.25 2.40
C SER A 23 11.24 0.51 1.38
N LEU A 24 11.87 1.10 0.34
CA LEU A 24 11.14 1.83 -0.69
C LEU A 24 10.47 0.89 -1.69
N GLY A 25 11.17 -0.15 -2.13
CA GLY A 25 10.62 -1.21 -2.97
C GLY A 25 9.44 -1.92 -2.30
N ASP A 26 9.51 -2.15 -0.99
CA ASP A 26 8.37 -2.68 -0.22
C ASP A 26 7.14 -1.75 -0.28
N LEU A 27 7.32 -0.44 -0.21
CA LEU A 27 6.20 0.52 -0.33
C LEU A 27 5.63 0.55 -1.75
N ASP A 28 6.49 0.46 -2.77
CA ASP A 28 6.06 0.41 -4.17
C ASP A 28 5.21 -0.84 -4.45
N LEU A 29 5.69 -2.02 -4.02
CA LEU A 29 4.94 -3.27 -4.15
C LEU A 29 3.63 -3.25 -3.36
N MET A 30 3.63 -2.67 -2.14
CA MET A 30 2.39 -2.52 -1.37
C MET A 30 1.36 -1.66 -2.10
N LEU A 31 1.81 -0.61 -2.78
CA LEU A 31 0.94 0.27 -3.53
C LEU A 31 0.36 -0.44 -4.76
N ASP A 32 1.15 -1.23 -5.46
CA ASP A 32 0.68 -1.97 -6.63
C ASP A 32 -0.37 -3.03 -6.25
N GLU A 33 -0.13 -3.81 -5.21
CA GLU A 33 -1.11 -4.77 -4.68
C GLU A 33 -2.41 -4.08 -4.22
N LEU A 34 -2.33 -2.90 -3.59
CA LEU A 34 -3.52 -2.12 -3.24
C LEU A 34 -4.32 -1.67 -4.46
N LYS A 35 -3.66 -1.32 -5.57
CA LYS A 35 -4.35 -0.95 -6.82
C LYS A 35 -5.07 -2.16 -7.41
N GLU A 36 -4.39 -3.31 -7.45
CA GLU A 36 -4.97 -4.56 -7.95
C GLU A 36 -6.19 -4.98 -7.13
N LEU A 37 -6.10 -4.98 -5.79
CA LEU A 37 -7.23 -5.27 -4.92
C LEU A 37 -8.40 -4.31 -5.16
N ARG A 38 -8.14 -3.02 -5.39
CA ARG A 38 -9.19 -2.03 -5.71
C ARG A 38 -9.81 -2.30 -7.09
N ASP A 39 -8.99 -2.60 -8.10
CA ASP A 39 -9.46 -2.84 -9.47
C ASP A 39 -10.27 -4.14 -9.58
N MET A 40 -9.94 -5.14 -8.77
CA MET A 40 -10.74 -6.36 -8.61
C MET A 40 -12.00 -6.17 -7.74
N GLY A 41 -12.19 -5.00 -7.13
CA GLY A 41 -13.32 -4.73 -6.22
C GLY A 41 -13.22 -5.45 -4.86
N MET A 42 -12.03 -5.93 -4.49
CA MET A 42 -11.77 -6.64 -3.23
C MET A 42 -11.68 -5.69 -2.02
N ILE A 43 -11.40 -4.41 -2.25
CA ILE A 43 -11.43 -3.36 -1.23
C ILE A 43 -12.20 -2.14 -1.74
N GLU A 44 -12.87 -1.45 -0.82
CA GLU A 44 -13.58 -0.21 -1.14
C GLU A 44 -12.62 0.94 -1.42
N LYS A 45 -13.13 1.93 -2.18
CA LYS A 45 -12.38 3.15 -2.54
C LYS A 45 -11.81 3.88 -1.32
N ASP A 46 -12.56 3.98 -0.23
CA ASP A 46 -12.13 4.70 0.97
C ASP A 46 -11.01 3.95 1.71
N VAL A 47 -11.04 2.62 1.70
CA VAL A 47 -9.96 1.78 2.23
C VAL A 47 -8.69 1.99 1.41
N PHE A 48 -8.80 1.96 0.08
CA PHE A 48 -7.70 2.25 -0.82
C PHE A 48 -7.11 3.65 -0.58
N LEU A 49 -7.94 4.70 -0.54
CA LEU A 49 -7.48 6.07 -0.31
C LEU A 49 -6.80 6.26 1.04
N ALA A 50 -7.30 5.60 2.09
CA ALA A 50 -6.66 5.62 3.41
C ALA A 50 -5.27 4.96 3.37
N ALA A 51 -5.13 3.82 2.70
CA ALA A 51 -3.85 3.13 2.55
C ALA A 51 -2.87 3.91 1.68
N TYR A 52 -3.34 4.44 0.56
CA TYR A 52 -2.56 5.27 -0.37
C TYR A 52 -1.91 6.46 0.33
N ARG A 53 -2.68 7.19 1.15
CA ARG A 53 -2.16 8.35 1.91
C ARG A 53 -1.04 7.96 2.87
N VAL A 54 -1.18 6.81 3.53
CA VAL A 54 -0.16 6.29 4.45
C VAL A 54 1.13 5.96 3.69
N LEU A 55 1.04 5.24 2.56
CA LEU A 55 2.22 4.89 1.76
C LEU A 55 2.90 6.12 1.16
N LYS A 56 2.12 7.07 0.63
CA LYS A 56 2.63 8.35 0.10
C LYS A 56 3.38 9.16 1.16
N GLY A 57 2.85 9.22 2.38
CA GLY A 57 3.51 9.89 3.50
C GLY A 57 4.81 9.20 3.91
N ALA A 58 4.85 7.87 3.86
CA ALA A 58 6.03 7.10 4.22
C ALA A 58 7.18 7.21 3.18
N GLY A 59 6.85 7.29 1.88
CA GLY A 59 7.82 7.44 0.79
C GLY A 59 7.95 8.86 0.26
N ALA A 60 7.71 9.88 1.10
CA ALA A 60 7.77 11.29 0.69
C ALA A 60 9.10 11.60 -0.02
N GLY A 61 9.02 12.16 -1.23
CA GLY A 61 10.16 12.42 -2.13
C GLY A 61 10.14 11.57 -3.41
N ARG A 62 9.66 10.32 -3.36
CA ARG A 62 9.59 9.43 -4.54
C ARG A 62 8.28 9.55 -5.32
N PHE A 63 7.19 9.82 -4.62
CA PHE A 63 5.87 9.91 -5.25
C PHE A 63 5.48 11.35 -5.67
N ALA A 64 6.40 12.30 -5.63
CA ALA A 64 6.16 13.68 -6.07
C ALA A 64 6.26 13.84 -7.60
N ASP A 65 6.82 12.85 -8.29
CA ASP A 65 7.18 12.92 -9.71
C ASP A 65 6.22 12.16 -10.65
N GLY A 66 5.00 11.82 -10.19
CA GLY A 66 4.02 11.03 -10.93
C GLY A 66 2.65 11.69 -11.03
#